data_AF-A0A1C6AL99-F1
#
_entry.id   AF-A0A1C6AL99-F1
#
_cell.length_a   1.000
_cell.length_b   1.000
_cell.length_c   1.000
_cell.angle_alpha   90.00
_cell.angle_beta   90.00
_cell.angle_gamma   90.00
#
_symmetry.space_group_name_H-M   'P 1'
#
loop_
_entity.id
_entity.type
_entity.pdbx_description
1 polymer ?
#
loop_
_entity_poly.entity_id
_entity_poly.type
_entity_poly.pdbx_seq_one_letter_code
_entity_poly.pdbx_strand_id
1 'polypeptide(L)'
;MKWYQKTGWILALLVLCFPLGCFLMWQYKKEWKTTSKAGASAVFAVFFLAVLLSTFSSDTSQTAALTDQLKTVQAEKQELETQIESLSADLSALNDENQTNAARIEELQDQLETAEQTIASMADSDSTEELQSQIDALQSENTKLTEENEKLAAQSASASNSSKSSPDATVSSGADAPSQPADTDSQIVLVTKTGSKYHNHKCGNGTYYEATLEDALARGLTPCKKCF
;
A
#
# COMPACT_ATOMS: atom_id res chain seq x y z
N MET A 1 24.24 -77.09 55.56
CA MET A 1 22.92 -76.42 55.66
C MET A 1 23.02 -75.08 54.96
N LYS A 2 22.03 -74.72 54.14
CA LYS A 2 22.07 -73.46 53.37
C LYS A 2 21.82 -72.30 54.34
N TRP A 3 22.64 -71.25 54.25
CA TRP A 3 22.66 -70.13 55.21
C TRP A 3 21.29 -69.45 55.40
N TYR A 4 20.50 -69.38 54.34
CA TYR A 4 19.15 -68.80 54.32
C TYR A 4 18.08 -69.61 55.09
N GLN A 5 18.38 -70.83 55.52
CA GLN A 5 17.43 -71.65 56.30
C GLN A 5 17.55 -71.40 57.80
N LYS A 6 18.57 -70.66 58.25
CA LYS A 6 18.76 -70.32 59.66
C LYS A 6 17.75 -69.26 60.07
N THR A 7 17.09 -69.50 61.22
CA THR A 7 16.07 -68.60 61.78
C THR A 7 16.55 -67.15 61.88
N GLY A 8 17.82 -66.91 62.23
CA GLY A 8 18.39 -65.56 62.30
C GLY A 8 18.46 -64.84 60.95
N TRP A 9 18.84 -65.55 59.87
CA TRP A 9 18.90 -64.96 58.52
C TRP A 9 17.50 -64.72 57.93
N ILE A 10 16.53 -65.58 58.25
CA ILE A 10 15.13 -65.40 57.84
C ILE A 10 14.55 -64.16 58.53
N LEU A 11 14.82 -63.96 59.82
CA LEU A 11 14.40 -62.75 60.54
C LEU A 11 15.10 -61.49 60.01
N ALA A 12 16.40 -61.56 59.72
CA ALA A 12 17.14 -60.45 59.12
C ALA A 12 16.58 -60.07 57.74
N LEU A 13 16.25 -61.05 56.89
CA LEU A 13 15.61 -60.82 55.59
C LEU A 13 14.15 -60.36 55.73
N LEU A 14 13.45 -60.72 56.81
CA LEU A 14 12.10 -60.22 57.10
C LEU A 14 12.11 -58.74 57.47
N VAL A 15 13.18 -58.25 58.10
CA VAL A 15 13.36 -56.83 58.41
C VAL A 15 13.94 -56.05 57.23
N LEU A 16 14.93 -56.60 56.52
CA LEU A 16 15.65 -55.92 55.44
C LEU A 16 14.91 -55.97 54.08
N CYS A 17 14.25 -57.08 53.79
CA CYS A 17 13.57 -57.34 52.52
C CYS A 17 12.30 -58.17 52.79
N PHE A 18 11.35 -57.52 53.45
CA PHE A 18 10.12 -58.12 53.96
C PHE A 18 9.41 -59.10 53.00
N PRO A 19 9.25 -58.85 51.68
CA PRO A 19 8.62 -59.81 50.78
C PRO A 19 9.42 -61.13 50.65
N LEU A 20 10.75 -61.05 50.57
CA LEU A 20 11.60 -62.24 50.54
C LEU A 20 11.61 -62.94 51.91
N GLY A 21 11.66 -62.19 53.01
CA GLY A 21 11.61 -62.75 54.35
C GLY A 21 10.30 -63.52 54.64
N CYS A 22 9.16 -62.98 54.21
CA CYS A 22 7.86 -63.66 54.33
C CYS A 22 7.77 -64.91 53.43
N PHE A 23 8.31 -64.85 52.21
CA PHE A 23 8.38 -66.00 51.31
C PHE A 23 9.24 -67.13 51.91
N LEU A 24 10.43 -66.80 52.42
CA LEU A 24 11.31 -67.77 53.08
C LEU A 24 10.68 -68.32 54.37
N MET A 25 9.94 -67.49 55.11
CA MET A 25 9.19 -67.91 56.29
C MET A 25 8.11 -68.95 55.95
N TRP A 26 7.32 -68.75 54.90
CA TRP A 26 6.31 -69.72 54.45
C TRP A 26 6.91 -71.02 53.94
N GLN A 27 8.09 -70.96 53.34
CA GLN A 27 8.72 -72.10 52.68
C GLN A 27 9.47 -72.98 53.70
N TYR A 28 10.16 -72.38 54.69
CA TYR A 28 11.05 -73.11 55.61
C TYR A 28 10.51 -73.30 57.06
N LYS A 29 9.44 -72.60 57.48
CA LYS A 29 8.87 -72.74 58.85
C LYS A 29 7.39 -73.14 58.79
N LYS A 30 7.14 -74.41 58.50
CA LYS A 30 5.78 -75.01 58.39
C LYS A 30 5.06 -75.22 59.73
N GLU A 31 5.78 -75.11 60.85
CA GLU A 31 5.32 -75.43 62.23
C GLU A 31 4.66 -74.24 62.96
N TRP A 32 4.62 -73.04 62.37
CA TRP A 32 4.07 -71.86 63.05
C TRP A 32 2.54 -71.84 63.01
N LYS A 33 1.90 -71.48 64.14
CA LYS A 33 0.44 -71.36 64.23
C LYS A 33 -0.08 -70.34 63.20
N THR A 34 -1.18 -70.70 62.54
CA THR A 34 -1.81 -69.94 61.44
C THR A 34 -2.13 -68.48 61.81
N THR A 35 -2.32 -68.19 63.10
CA THR A 35 -2.57 -66.85 63.63
C THR A 35 -1.38 -65.90 63.45
N SER A 36 -0.15 -66.38 63.65
CA SER A 36 1.08 -65.58 63.44
C SER A 36 1.29 -65.27 61.95
N LYS A 37 0.88 -66.20 61.07
CA LYS A 37 0.91 -66.05 59.61
C LYS A 37 -0.14 -65.04 59.12
N ALA A 38 -1.36 -65.09 59.68
CA ALA A 38 -2.43 -64.13 59.35
C ALA A 38 -2.08 -62.72 59.80
N GLY A 39 -1.52 -62.54 61.01
CA GLY A 39 -1.09 -61.24 61.52
C GLY A 39 -0.02 -60.58 60.65
N ALA A 40 1.02 -61.32 60.26
CA ALA A 40 2.07 -60.80 59.39
C ALA A 40 1.55 -60.42 57.99
N SER A 41 0.63 -61.21 57.43
CA SER A 41 0.01 -60.91 56.13
C SER A 41 -0.90 -59.68 56.18
N ALA A 42 -1.65 -59.48 57.28
CA ALA A 42 -2.52 -58.32 57.45
C ALA A 42 -1.69 -57.03 57.57
N VAL A 43 -0.61 -57.04 58.35
CA VAL A 43 0.31 -55.89 58.48
C VAL A 43 0.97 -55.56 57.15
N PHE A 44 1.35 -56.56 56.35
CA PHE A 44 1.86 -56.33 55.00
C PHE A 44 0.81 -55.75 54.06
N ALA A 45 -0.42 -56.27 54.07
CA ALA A 45 -1.50 -55.73 53.26
C ALA A 45 -1.75 -54.26 53.60
N VAL A 46 -1.75 -53.89 54.89
CA VAL A 46 -1.91 -52.50 55.35
C VAL A 46 -0.69 -51.64 54.98
N PHE A 47 0.54 -52.15 55.13
CA PHE A 47 1.75 -51.42 54.75
C PHE A 47 1.83 -51.21 53.23
N PHE A 48 1.54 -52.24 52.44
CA PHE A 48 1.54 -52.17 50.99
C PHE A 48 0.40 -51.27 50.49
N LEU A 49 -0.78 -51.32 51.13
CA LEU A 49 -1.88 -50.40 50.89
C LEU A 49 -1.47 -48.96 51.24
N ALA A 50 -0.84 -48.72 52.39
CA ALA A 50 -0.34 -47.40 52.78
C ALA A 50 0.73 -46.87 51.82
N VAL A 51 1.64 -47.71 51.34
CA VAL A 51 2.64 -47.36 50.31
C VAL A 51 1.96 -47.06 48.97
N LEU A 52 0.99 -47.88 48.54
CA LEU A 52 0.20 -47.64 47.31
C LEU A 52 -0.58 -46.32 47.39
N LEU A 53 -1.24 -46.03 48.52
CA LEU A 53 -1.91 -44.75 48.74
C LEU A 53 -0.93 -43.57 48.77
N SER A 54 0.26 -43.78 49.34
CA SER A 54 1.31 -42.74 49.38
C SER A 54 1.88 -42.47 47.98
N THR A 55 2.06 -43.49 47.13
CA THR A 55 2.51 -43.32 45.74
C THR A 55 1.43 -42.71 44.84
N PHE A 56 0.14 -42.94 45.11
CA PHE A 56 -0.96 -42.37 44.33
C PHE A 56 -1.19 -40.87 44.63
N SER A 57 -0.68 -40.37 45.74
CA SER A 57 -0.85 -38.97 46.14
C SER A 57 0.09 -37.99 45.43
N SER A 58 1.10 -38.48 44.67
CA SER A 58 2.10 -37.64 44.00
C SER A 58 1.74 -37.24 42.55
N ASP A 59 0.75 -37.87 41.91
CA ASP A 59 0.38 -37.64 40.50
C ASP A 59 -0.53 -36.42 40.26
N THR A 60 -1.17 -35.89 41.31
CA THR A 60 -2.10 -34.76 41.20
C THR A 60 -1.41 -33.46 40.74
N SER A 61 -0.13 -33.29 41.05
CA SER A 61 0.62 -32.08 40.67
C SER A 61 1.04 -32.06 39.20
N GLN A 62 1.45 -33.19 38.64
CA GLN A 62 1.81 -33.30 37.23
C GLN A 62 0.58 -33.21 36.33
N THR A 63 -0.53 -33.84 36.72
CA THR A 63 -1.79 -33.78 35.95
C THR A 63 -2.37 -32.37 35.83
N ALA A 64 -2.25 -31.54 36.87
CA ALA A 64 -2.61 -30.13 36.80
C ALA A 64 -1.73 -29.34 35.82
N ALA A 65 -0.41 -29.53 35.87
CA ALA A 65 0.54 -28.84 34.98
C ALA A 65 0.35 -29.24 33.50
N LEU A 66 0.10 -30.51 33.21
CA LEU A 66 -0.20 -30.98 31.85
C LEU A 66 -1.55 -30.43 31.35
N THR A 67 -2.55 -30.29 32.22
CA THR A 67 -3.87 -29.74 31.86
C THR A 67 -3.76 -28.27 31.47
N ASP A 68 -2.96 -27.48 32.18
CA ASP A 68 -2.77 -26.07 31.84
C ASP A 68 -1.96 -25.90 30.56
N GLN A 69 -0.90 -26.71 30.35
CA GLN A 69 -0.18 -26.76 29.07
C GLN A 69 -1.10 -27.10 27.89
N LEU A 70 -2.01 -28.07 28.07
CA LEU A 70 -2.96 -28.45 27.02
C LEU A 70 -3.92 -27.31 26.68
N LYS A 71 -4.38 -26.54 27.68
CA LYS A 71 -5.21 -25.35 27.44
C LYS A 71 -4.44 -24.26 26.68
N THR A 72 -3.18 -24.02 27.04
CA THR A 72 -2.34 -23.05 26.33
C THR A 72 -2.15 -23.44 24.87
N VAL A 73 -1.77 -24.70 24.61
CA VAL A 73 -1.60 -25.21 23.23
C VAL A 73 -2.91 -25.16 22.46
N GLN A 74 -4.05 -25.40 23.11
CA GLN A 74 -5.36 -25.32 22.47
C GLN A 74 -5.75 -23.87 22.13
N ALA A 75 -5.40 -22.90 22.99
CA ALA A 75 -5.61 -21.48 22.71
C ALA A 75 -4.72 -21.01 21.56
N GLU A 76 -3.43 -21.38 21.56
CA GLU A 76 -2.50 -21.08 20.45
C GLU A 76 -2.96 -21.69 19.13
N LYS A 77 -3.49 -22.93 19.15
CA LYS A 77 -4.07 -23.57 17.96
C LYS A 77 -5.25 -22.78 17.41
N GLN A 78 -6.17 -22.33 18.28
CA GLN A 78 -7.32 -21.52 17.85
C GLN A 78 -6.85 -20.19 17.26
N GLU A 79 -5.86 -19.55 17.87
CA GLU A 79 -5.29 -18.31 17.34
C GLU A 79 -4.64 -18.52 15.98
N LEU A 80 -3.86 -19.59 15.79
CA LEU A 80 -3.28 -19.94 14.50
C LEU A 80 -4.35 -20.23 13.44
N GLU A 81 -5.43 -20.93 13.81
CA GLU A 81 -6.56 -21.18 12.91
C GLU A 81 -7.20 -19.86 12.45
N THR A 82 -7.40 -18.90 13.36
CA THR A 82 -7.93 -17.58 12.98
C THR A 82 -6.97 -16.79 12.09
N GLN A 83 -5.66 -16.88 12.33
CA GLN A 83 -4.66 -16.24 11.46
C GLN A 83 -4.64 -16.88 10.06
N ILE A 84 -4.78 -18.20 9.95
CA ILE A 84 -4.87 -18.89 8.66
C ILE A 84 -6.11 -18.43 7.89
N GLU A 85 -7.25 -18.31 8.58
CA GLU A 85 -8.50 -17.84 7.97
C GLU A 85 -8.35 -16.39 7.47
N SER A 86 -7.78 -15.49 8.28
CA SER A 86 -7.53 -14.10 7.86
C SER A 86 -6.56 -14.02 6.68
N LEU A 87 -5.44 -14.76 6.73
CA LEU A 87 -4.48 -14.79 5.62
C LEU A 87 -5.10 -15.36 4.34
N SER A 88 -6.00 -16.34 4.46
CA SER A 88 -6.70 -16.89 3.31
C SER A 88 -7.66 -15.88 2.67
N ALA A 89 -8.34 -15.06 3.49
CA ALA A 89 -9.19 -13.99 3.03
C ALA A 89 -8.38 -12.87 2.33
N ASP A 90 -7.25 -12.48 2.95
CA ASP A 90 -6.34 -11.49 2.37
C ASP A 90 -5.76 -11.97 1.03
N LEU A 91 -5.39 -13.25 0.92
CA LEU A 91 -4.88 -13.83 -0.33
C LEU A 91 -5.93 -13.78 -1.44
N SER A 92 -7.20 -14.05 -1.11
CA SER A 92 -8.31 -13.94 -2.07
C SER A 92 -8.51 -12.50 -2.52
N ALA A 93 -8.54 -11.54 -1.58
CA ALA A 93 -8.69 -10.13 -1.91
C ALA A 93 -7.54 -9.62 -2.79
N LEU A 94 -6.30 -10.02 -2.48
CA LEU A 94 -5.12 -9.64 -3.26
C LEU A 94 -5.13 -10.25 -4.67
N ASN A 95 -5.65 -11.47 -4.81
CA ASN A 95 -5.83 -12.10 -6.11
C ASN A 95 -6.87 -11.35 -6.97
N ASP A 96 -8.00 -10.95 -6.37
CA ASP A 96 -9.05 -10.17 -7.05
C ASP A 96 -8.54 -8.78 -7.46
N GLU A 97 -7.73 -8.13 -6.62
CA GLU A 97 -7.08 -6.86 -6.95
C GLU A 97 -6.10 -7.02 -8.12
N ASN A 98 -5.34 -8.12 -8.16
CA ASN A 98 -4.40 -8.40 -9.24
C ASN A 98 -5.13 -8.66 -10.57
N GLN A 99 -6.25 -9.39 -10.55
CA GLN A 99 -7.11 -9.58 -11.72
C GLN A 99 -7.72 -8.26 -12.21
N THR A 100 -8.14 -7.40 -11.27
CA THR A 100 -8.65 -6.06 -11.59
C THR A 100 -7.57 -5.19 -12.23
N ASN A 101 -6.36 -5.20 -11.68
CA ASN A 101 -5.24 -4.45 -12.23
C ASN A 101 -4.83 -4.98 -13.61
N ALA A 102 -4.86 -6.30 -13.83
CA ALA A 102 -4.62 -6.89 -15.15
C ALA A 102 -5.64 -6.39 -16.19
N ALA A 103 -6.94 -6.36 -15.84
CA ALA A 103 -7.98 -5.83 -16.72
C ALA A 103 -7.78 -4.33 -17.01
N ARG A 104 -7.34 -3.53 -16.02
CA ARG A 104 -7.01 -2.11 -16.22
C ARG A 104 -5.80 -1.90 -17.13
N ILE A 105 -4.83 -2.81 -17.09
CA ILE A 105 -3.66 -2.75 -17.97
C ILE A 105 -4.09 -3.01 -19.42
N GLU A 106 -4.95 -4.01 -19.66
CA GLU A 106 -5.49 -4.31 -20.99
C GLU A 106 -6.31 -3.13 -21.54
N GLU A 107 -7.18 -2.54 -20.73
CA GLU A 107 -7.95 -1.34 -21.09
C GLU A 107 -7.04 -0.14 -21.42
N LEU A 108 -5.98 0.10 -20.63
CA LEU A 108 -5.03 1.17 -20.92
C LEU A 108 -4.23 0.92 -22.19
N GLN A 109 -3.95 -0.34 -22.54
CA GLN A 109 -3.29 -0.70 -23.80
C GLN A 109 -4.19 -0.38 -25.00
N ASP A 110 -5.48 -0.74 -24.93
CA ASP A 110 -6.46 -0.44 -25.97
C ASP A 110 -6.65 1.08 -26.16
N GLN A 111 -6.70 1.84 -25.06
CA GLN A 111 -6.73 3.30 -25.11
C GLN A 111 -5.47 3.90 -25.75
N LEU A 112 -4.30 3.29 -25.53
CA LEU A 112 -3.04 3.76 -26.11
C LEU A 112 -3.01 3.48 -27.62
N GLU A 113 -3.43 2.29 -28.05
CA GLU A 113 -3.56 1.95 -29.47
C GLU A 113 -4.58 2.86 -30.18
N THR A 114 -5.73 3.11 -29.55
CA THR A 114 -6.74 4.05 -30.07
C THR A 114 -6.20 5.47 -30.16
N ALA A 115 -5.44 5.92 -29.15
CA ALA A 115 -4.82 7.24 -29.16
C ALA A 115 -3.75 7.35 -30.26
N GLU A 116 -2.92 6.32 -30.46
CA GLU A 116 -1.94 6.26 -31.54
C GLU A 116 -2.62 6.29 -32.91
N GLN A 117 -3.69 5.52 -33.11
CA GLN A 117 -4.46 5.55 -34.34
C GLN A 117 -5.10 6.92 -34.59
N THR A 118 -5.60 7.57 -33.54
CA THR A 118 -6.17 8.91 -33.64
C THR A 118 -5.10 9.93 -34.03
N ILE A 119 -3.92 9.88 -33.41
CA ILE A 119 -2.78 10.73 -33.76
C ILE A 119 -2.36 10.50 -35.21
N ALA A 120 -2.24 9.24 -35.64
CA ALA A 120 -1.92 8.91 -37.02
C ALA A 120 -2.97 9.46 -37.99
N SER A 121 -4.27 9.35 -37.69
CA SER A 121 -5.34 9.90 -38.53
C SER A 121 -5.37 11.43 -38.57
N MET A 122 -4.94 12.09 -37.50
CA MET A 122 -4.79 13.55 -37.47
C MET A 122 -3.53 14.00 -38.21
N ALA A 123 -2.46 13.21 -38.20
CA ALA A 123 -1.23 13.48 -38.94
C ALA A 123 -1.39 13.24 -40.45
N ASP A 124 -2.14 12.21 -40.86
CA ASP A 124 -2.46 11.90 -42.25
C ASP A 124 -3.66 12.70 -42.80
N SER A 125 -4.31 13.54 -41.99
CA SER A 125 -5.39 14.40 -42.47
C SER A 125 -4.82 15.50 -43.37
N ASP A 126 -5.05 15.36 -44.69
CA ASP A 126 -4.86 16.36 -45.76
C ASP A 126 -5.25 17.81 -45.39
N SER A 127 -6.09 17.98 -44.38
CA SER A 127 -6.44 19.30 -43.82
C SER A 127 -5.23 20.12 -43.38
N THR A 128 -4.14 19.52 -42.88
CA THR A 128 -2.95 20.29 -42.48
C THR A 128 -2.18 20.82 -43.68
N GLU A 129 -1.98 20.01 -44.73
CA GLU A 129 -1.33 20.45 -45.97
C GLU A 129 -2.24 21.42 -46.78
N GLU A 130 -3.56 21.22 -46.78
CA GLU A 130 -4.51 22.10 -47.46
C GLU A 130 -4.71 23.44 -46.73
N LEU A 131 -4.69 23.46 -45.39
CA LEU A 131 -4.63 24.70 -44.62
C LEU A 131 -3.33 25.45 -44.88
N GLN A 132 -2.20 24.76 -44.97
CA GLN A 132 -0.90 25.37 -45.29
C GLN A 132 -0.91 26.00 -46.69
N SER A 133 -1.45 25.28 -47.68
CA SER A 133 -1.63 25.77 -49.06
C SER A 133 -2.53 27.03 -49.12
N GLN A 134 -3.62 27.07 -48.36
CA GLN A 134 -4.48 28.26 -48.26
C GLN A 134 -3.79 29.43 -47.57
N ILE A 135 -2.97 29.19 -46.55
CA ILE A 135 -2.16 30.23 -45.88
C ILE A 135 -1.16 30.84 -46.87
N ASP A 136 -0.45 30.03 -47.63
CA ASP A 136 0.53 30.49 -48.62
C ASP A 136 -0.15 31.31 -49.74
N ALA A 137 -1.32 30.86 -50.21
CA ALA A 137 -2.11 31.59 -51.20
C ALA A 137 -2.58 32.96 -50.67
N LEU A 138 -3.10 33.02 -49.43
CA LEU A 138 -3.54 34.27 -48.79
C LEU A 138 -2.38 35.22 -48.49
N GLN A 139 -1.20 34.70 -48.17
CA GLN A 139 0.01 35.53 -48.02
C GLN A 139 0.42 36.14 -49.36
N SER A 140 0.43 35.35 -50.45
CA SER A 140 0.76 35.86 -51.78
C SER A 140 -0.25 36.89 -52.28
N GLU A 141 -1.53 36.77 -51.92
CA GLU A 141 -2.54 37.75 -52.29
C GLU A 141 -2.36 39.06 -51.50
N ASN A 142 -2.05 38.97 -50.20
CA ASN A 142 -1.78 40.14 -49.37
C ASN A 142 -0.55 40.93 -49.83
N THR A 143 0.55 40.26 -50.22
CA THR A 143 1.75 40.95 -50.74
C THR A 143 1.44 41.70 -52.03
N LYS A 144 0.62 41.10 -52.90
CA LYS A 144 0.24 41.70 -54.17
C LYS A 144 -0.68 42.92 -53.98
N LEU A 145 -1.63 42.81 -53.05
CA LEU A 145 -2.52 43.92 -52.66
C LEU A 145 -1.75 45.06 -51.97
N THR A 146 -0.69 44.77 -51.21
CA THR A 146 0.16 45.81 -50.61
C THR A 146 1.00 46.53 -51.65
N GLU A 147 1.62 45.81 -52.60
CA GLU A 147 2.33 46.41 -53.73
C GLU A 147 1.41 47.28 -54.61
N GLU A 148 0.18 46.83 -54.86
CA GLU A 148 -0.81 47.60 -55.62
C GLU A 148 -1.23 48.87 -54.86
N ASN A 149 -1.46 48.77 -53.55
CA ASN A 149 -1.77 49.93 -52.70
C ASN A 149 -0.59 50.91 -52.62
N GLU A 150 0.65 50.45 -52.52
CA GLU A 150 1.84 51.31 -52.57
C GLU A 150 1.96 52.02 -53.93
N LYS A 151 1.69 51.32 -55.03
CA LYS A 151 1.69 51.90 -56.37
C LYS A 151 0.57 52.93 -56.56
N LEU A 152 -0.61 52.69 -56.01
CA LEU A 152 -1.73 53.63 -55.99
C LEU A 152 -1.43 54.85 -55.07
N ALA A 153 -0.76 54.64 -53.94
CA ALA A 153 -0.28 55.70 -53.05
C ALA A 153 0.79 56.58 -53.72
N ALA A 154 1.72 55.99 -54.47
CA ALA A 154 2.73 56.72 -55.24
C ALA A 154 2.12 57.52 -56.42
N GLN A 155 1.07 56.98 -57.05
CA GLN A 155 0.33 57.69 -58.10
C GLN A 155 -0.50 58.86 -57.56
N SER A 156 -1.13 58.69 -56.39
CA SER A 156 -1.89 59.76 -55.73
C SER A 156 -0.99 60.84 -55.11
N ALA A 157 0.21 60.49 -54.64
CA ALA A 157 1.24 61.45 -54.23
C ALA A 157 1.79 62.29 -55.41
N SER A 158 1.86 61.70 -56.62
CA SER A 158 2.29 62.41 -57.84
C SER A 158 1.22 63.34 -58.42
N ALA A 159 -0.05 63.20 -58.01
CA ALA A 159 -1.17 64.04 -58.46
C ALA A 159 -1.45 65.25 -57.55
N SER A 160 -0.74 65.39 -56.42
CA SER A 160 -1.02 66.41 -55.41
C SER A 160 0.09 67.45 -55.24
N ASN A 161 0.86 67.75 -56.29
CA ASN A 161 1.84 68.86 -56.30
C ASN A 161 1.28 70.16 -56.92
N SER A 162 0.06 70.54 -56.51
CA SER A 162 -0.51 71.87 -56.74
C SER A 162 -1.55 72.18 -55.66
N SER A 163 -1.08 72.55 -54.47
CA SER A 163 -1.63 73.64 -53.66
C SER A 163 -0.88 73.73 -52.33
N LYS A 164 -0.17 74.85 -52.13
CA LYS A 164 0.53 75.22 -50.91
C LYS A 164 -0.24 76.36 -50.24
N SER A 165 -0.70 76.14 -49.00
CA SER A 165 -0.88 77.20 -47.99
C SER A 165 -1.19 76.59 -46.61
N SER A 166 -0.22 76.72 -45.69
CA SER A 166 -0.31 76.53 -44.21
C SER A 166 -1.00 77.75 -43.53
N PRO A 167 -1.11 77.89 -42.18
CA PRO A 167 -0.66 77.07 -41.02
C PRO A 167 -1.77 76.83 -39.95
N ASP A 168 -1.58 76.04 -38.88
CA ASP A 168 -1.08 76.50 -37.57
C ASP A 168 -0.84 75.31 -36.59
N ALA A 169 -0.11 75.61 -35.51
CA ALA A 169 0.66 74.79 -34.57
C ALA A 169 -0.19 73.91 -33.61
N THR A 170 0.32 72.88 -32.92
CA THR A 170 1.34 72.97 -31.85
C THR A 170 1.76 71.56 -31.33
N VAL A 171 3.06 71.27 -31.37
CA VAL A 171 3.97 70.73 -30.31
C VAL A 171 3.30 70.00 -29.11
N SER A 172 3.66 68.77 -28.73
CA SER A 172 4.93 68.45 -28.07
C SER A 172 5.29 66.96 -28.04
N SER A 173 6.58 66.72 -28.26
CA SER A 173 7.32 65.47 -28.06
C SER A 173 7.63 65.18 -26.59
N GLY A 174 7.97 63.92 -26.31
CA GLY A 174 8.61 63.46 -25.08
C GLY A 174 8.78 61.93 -25.09
N ALA A 175 9.79 61.45 -25.81
CA ALA A 175 10.22 60.06 -25.85
C ALA A 175 10.93 59.65 -24.54
N ASP A 176 10.75 58.40 -24.12
CA ASP A 176 11.88 57.50 -23.86
C ASP A 176 11.37 56.06 -23.71
N ALA A 177 11.76 55.23 -24.68
CA ALA A 177 11.74 53.78 -24.59
C ALA A 177 13.14 53.31 -24.17
N PRO A 178 13.27 52.10 -23.62
CA PRO A 178 13.82 51.04 -24.48
C PRO A 178 12.94 49.77 -24.51
N SER A 179 12.57 49.39 -25.73
CA SER A 179 12.72 48.05 -26.35
C SER A 179 12.27 46.81 -25.56
N GLN A 180 11.04 46.29 -25.74
CA GLN A 180 10.58 45.21 -26.68
C GLN A 180 11.19 43.80 -26.48
N PRO A 181 10.44 42.69 -26.71
CA PRO A 181 9.32 42.57 -27.64
C PRO A 181 7.96 42.22 -27.01
N ALA A 182 6.93 42.86 -27.54
CA ALA A 182 5.57 42.35 -27.55
C ALA A 182 5.45 41.37 -28.72
N ASP A 183 4.98 40.16 -28.43
CA ASP A 183 4.30 39.31 -29.41
C ASP A 183 3.16 38.59 -28.68
N THR A 184 1.95 38.78 -29.21
CA THR A 184 0.65 38.17 -28.92
C THR A 184 0.34 37.66 -27.49
N ASP A 185 -0.55 38.39 -26.80
CA ASP A 185 -1.49 37.91 -25.76
C ASP A 185 -0.93 37.40 -24.41
N SER A 186 0.18 37.98 -23.95
CA SER A 186 0.75 37.71 -22.63
C SER A 186 -0.06 38.33 -21.47
N GLN A 187 -1.33 37.94 -21.31
CA GLN A 187 -2.11 38.24 -20.12
C GLN A 187 -1.49 37.51 -18.92
N ILE A 188 -1.00 38.27 -17.93
CA ILE A 188 -0.49 37.71 -16.67
C ILE A 188 -1.66 37.30 -15.78
N VAL A 189 -1.61 36.07 -15.26
CA VAL A 189 -2.60 35.48 -14.37
C VAL A 189 -1.96 34.98 -13.07
N LEU A 190 -2.74 34.92 -12.01
CA LEU A 190 -2.32 34.42 -10.70
C LEU A 190 -2.66 32.94 -10.55
N VAL A 191 -1.67 32.13 -10.18
CA VAL A 191 -1.80 30.68 -9.97
C VAL A 191 -1.31 30.29 -8.58
N THR A 192 -1.77 29.14 -8.07
CA THR A 192 -1.34 28.60 -6.76
C THR A 192 -0.54 27.31 -6.96
N LYS A 193 0.34 26.96 -6.01
CA LYS A 193 1.28 25.82 -6.16
C LYS A 193 0.58 24.47 -6.42
N THR A 194 -0.59 24.25 -5.83
CA THR A 194 -1.37 22.99 -5.92
C THR A 194 -2.78 23.19 -6.48
N GLY A 195 -3.11 24.39 -6.96
CA GLY A 195 -4.47 24.67 -7.43
C GLY A 195 -4.72 24.12 -8.83
N SER A 196 -5.99 23.89 -9.14
CA SER A 196 -6.47 23.51 -10.48
C SER A 196 -6.99 24.71 -11.29
N LYS A 197 -6.79 25.94 -10.79
CA LYS A 197 -7.39 27.16 -11.33
C LYS A 197 -6.43 28.34 -11.41
N TYR A 198 -6.64 29.19 -12.42
CA TYR A 198 -5.99 30.49 -12.57
C TYR A 198 -6.97 31.63 -12.24
N HIS A 199 -6.44 32.79 -11.81
CA HIS A 199 -7.20 33.91 -11.24
C HIS A 199 -6.72 35.27 -11.78
N ASN A 200 -7.62 36.24 -11.98
CA ASN A 200 -7.23 37.60 -12.40
C ASN A 200 -6.72 38.42 -11.20
N HIS A 201 -7.19 38.09 -9.99
CA HIS A 201 -6.73 38.67 -8.72
C HIS A 201 -6.66 37.61 -7.62
N LYS A 202 -6.08 37.94 -6.45
CA LYS A 202 -6.03 37.04 -5.29
C LYS A 202 -7.46 36.68 -4.85
N CYS A 203 -7.78 35.38 -4.79
CA CYS A 203 -9.15 34.87 -4.75
C CYS A 203 -9.32 33.80 -3.66
N GLY A 204 -9.36 34.23 -2.39
CA GLY A 204 -9.39 33.34 -1.21
C GLY A 204 -8.04 33.23 -0.50
N ASN A 205 -7.93 32.30 0.45
CA ASN A 205 -6.74 32.15 1.29
C ASN A 205 -5.73 31.22 0.61
N GLY A 206 -4.57 31.75 0.22
CA GLY A 206 -3.50 30.98 -0.42
C GLY A 206 -2.30 31.82 -0.84
N THR A 207 -1.20 31.16 -1.22
CA THR A 207 -0.04 31.80 -1.85
C THR A 207 -0.20 31.78 -3.37
N TYR A 208 -0.06 32.95 -3.99
CA TYR A 208 -0.24 33.15 -5.43
C TYR A 208 1.08 33.58 -6.06
N TYR A 209 1.29 33.10 -7.28
CA TYR A 209 2.44 33.42 -8.12
C TYR A 209 1.92 33.88 -9.48
N GLU A 210 2.64 34.80 -10.11
CA GLU A 210 2.32 35.29 -11.45
C GLU A 210 2.82 34.28 -12.50
N ALA A 211 1.98 33.99 -13.49
CA ALA A 211 2.28 33.15 -14.64
C ALA A 211 1.61 33.75 -15.88
N THR A 212 2.05 33.37 -17.08
CA THR A 212 1.34 33.74 -18.31
C THR A 212 0.08 32.89 -18.46
N LEU A 213 -0.95 33.40 -19.15
CA LEU A 213 -2.16 32.64 -19.44
C LEU A 213 -1.84 31.32 -20.16
N GLU A 214 -0.88 31.36 -21.08
CA GLU A 214 -0.41 30.20 -21.83
C GLU A 214 0.22 29.13 -20.94
N ASP A 215 1.12 29.51 -20.01
CA ASP A 215 1.70 28.56 -19.03
C ASP A 215 0.61 27.96 -18.14
N ALA A 216 -0.40 28.77 -17.76
CA ALA A 216 -1.51 28.28 -16.98
C ALA A 216 -2.34 27.23 -17.74
N LEU A 217 -2.66 27.49 -19.01
CA LEU A 217 -3.38 26.56 -19.87
C LEU A 217 -2.55 25.30 -20.19
N ALA A 218 -1.25 25.45 -20.44
CA ALA A 218 -0.32 24.34 -20.66
C ALA A 218 -0.22 23.41 -19.45
N ARG A 219 -0.37 23.96 -18.24
CA ARG A 219 -0.45 23.20 -16.98
C ARG A 219 -1.84 22.60 -16.70
N GLY A 220 -2.81 22.76 -17.61
CA GLY A 220 -4.17 22.23 -17.47
C GLY A 220 -5.03 22.98 -16.44
N LEU A 221 -4.67 24.22 -16.09
CA LEU A 221 -5.44 25.04 -15.15
C LEU A 221 -6.69 25.61 -15.84
N THR A 222 -7.81 25.65 -15.11
CA THR A 222 -9.08 26.20 -15.60
C THR A 222 -9.39 27.57 -15.00
N PRO A 223 -10.22 28.43 -15.62
CA PRO A 223 -10.58 29.71 -15.03
C PRO A 223 -11.32 29.55 -13.69
N CYS A 224 -11.06 30.47 -12.77
CA CYS A 224 -11.78 30.54 -11.52
C CYS A 224 -13.14 31.22 -11.70
N LYS A 225 -14.24 30.48 -11.49
CA LYS A 225 -15.63 30.98 -11.58
C LYS A 225 -15.97 32.25 -10.78
N LYS A 226 -15.12 32.66 -9.83
CA LYS A 226 -15.33 33.85 -8.99
C LYS A 226 -14.56 35.07 -9.47
N CYS A 227 -13.42 34.85 -10.12
CA CYS A 227 -12.36 35.84 -10.30
C CYS A 227 -11.84 35.87 -11.76
N PHE A 228 -12.57 35.19 -12.65
CA PHE A 228 -12.54 35.17 -14.10
C PHE A 228 -13.98 34.97 -14.57
#